data_AF-A0A453IGN3-F1
#
_entry.id   AF-A0A453IGN3-F1
#
_cell.length_a   1.000
_cell.length_b   1.000
_cell.length_c   1.000
_cell.angle_alpha   90.00
_cell.angle_beta   90.00
_cell.angle_gamma   90.00
#
_symmetry.space_group_name_H-M   'P 1'
#
loop_
_entity.id
_entity.type
_entity.pdbx_description
1 polymer ?
#
loop_
_entity_poly.entity_id
_entity_poly.type
_entity_poly.pdbx_seq_one_letter_code
_entity_poly.pdbx_strand_id
1 'polypeptide(L)' 'MVHDHCVAANNNDYLNTRCNENLLGCLDGVNPAGPTFPGNKCSVGETAFVIKGVIEAAVLAGKILHKRDIGQ' A
#
# COMPACT_ATOMS: atom_id res chain seq x y z
N MET A 1 -3.43 -7.64 4.51
CA MET A 1 -4.79 -8.09 4.17
C MET A 1 -5.81 -6.97 4.04
N VAL A 2 -5.81 -5.94 4.90
CA VAL A 2 -6.80 -4.82 4.80
C VAL A 2 -6.76 -4.13 3.43
N HIS A 3 -5.57 -3.89 2.89
CA HIS A 3 -5.39 -3.27 1.58
C HIS A 3 -6.14 -4.00 0.46
N ASP A 4 -5.95 -5.31 0.33
CA ASP A 4 -6.51 -6.08 -0.79
C ASP A 4 -8.05 -6.11 -0.73
N HIS A 5 -8.62 -6.24 0.48
CA HIS A 5 -10.06 -6.09 0.68
C HIS A 5 -10.56 -4.68 0.35
N CYS A 6 -9.78 -3.64 0.69
CA CYS A 6 -10.11 -2.26 0.34
C CYS A 6 -10.16 -2.10 -1.19
N VAL A 7 -9.15 -2.60 -1.92
CA VAL A 7 -9.11 -2.56 -3.39
C VAL A 7 -10.32 -3.30 -3.97
N ALA A 8 -10.61 -4.52 -3.51
CA ALA A 8 -11.75 -5.29 -3.98
C ALA A 8 -13.09 -4.58 -3.75
N ALA A 9 -13.26 -3.92 -2.60
CA ALA A 9 -14.46 -3.17 -2.26
C ALA A 9 -14.61 -1.85 -3.04
N ASN A 10 -13.53 -1.34 -3.64
CA ASN A 10 -13.52 -0.12 -4.45
C ASN A 10 -13.36 -0.46 -5.95
N ASN A 11 -14.19 -1.38 -6.45
CA ASN A 11 -14.22 -1.76 -7.88
C ASN A 11 -12.91 -2.31 -8.43
N ASN A 12 -12.08 -2.92 -7.59
CA ASN A 12 -10.72 -3.37 -7.92
C ASN A 12 -9.78 -2.23 -8.34
N ASP A 13 -10.07 -0.99 -7.95
CA ASP A 13 -9.19 0.15 -8.17
C ASP A 13 -7.95 0.05 -7.27
N TYR A 14 -6.88 -0.51 -7.83
CA TYR A 14 -5.58 -0.62 -7.16
C TYR A 14 -4.86 0.73 -7.01
N LEU A 15 -5.33 1.79 -7.68
CA LEU A 15 -4.84 3.16 -7.51
C LEU A 15 -5.70 3.98 -6.56
N ASN A 16 -6.69 3.36 -5.90
CA ASN A 16 -7.53 4.03 -4.93
C ASN A 16 -6.66 4.66 -3.84
N THR A 17 -6.64 6.00 -3.79
CA THR A 17 -5.69 6.73 -2.94
C THR A 17 -5.95 6.46 -1.47
N ARG A 18 -7.20 6.26 -1.06
CA ARG A 18 -7.56 5.92 0.32
C ARG A 18 -7.00 4.55 0.72
N CYS A 19 -7.14 3.54 -0.13
CA CYS A 19 -6.60 2.19 0.16
C CYS A 19 -5.07 2.22 0.29
N ASN A 20 -4.40 2.90 -0.65
CA ASN A 20 -2.94 3.00 -0.67
C ASN A 20 -2.39 3.85 0.50
N GLU A 21 -2.98 5.01 0.80
CA GLU A 21 -2.55 5.86 1.92
C GLU A 21 -2.75 5.17 3.28
N ASN A 22 -3.85 4.42 3.45
CA ASN A 22 -4.05 3.61 4.65
C ASN A 22 -2.99 2.51 4.80
N LEU A 23 -2.55 1.90 3.70
CA LEU A 23 -1.48 0.90 3.73
C LEU A 23 -0.14 1.55 4.10
N LEU A 24 0.17 2.75 3.60
CA LEU A 24 1.38 3.49 4.03
C LEU A 24 1.39 3.73 5.54
N GLY A 25 0.28 4.21 6.11
CA GLY A 25 0.17 4.40 7.56
C GLY A 25 0.28 3.08 8.35
N CYS A 26 -0.20 1.98 7.79
CA CYS A 26 -0.03 0.65 8.38
C CYS A 26 1.43 0.19 8.35
N LEU A 27 2.16 0.42 7.25
CA LEU A 27 3.58 0.08 7.12
C LEU A 27 4.46 0.89 8.07
N ASP A 28 4.12 2.14 8.35
CA ASP A 28 4.83 2.98 9.32
C ASP A 28 4.72 2.45 10.76
N GLY A 29 3.67 1.66 11.06
CA GLY A 29 3.49 0.98 12.34
C GLY A 29 4.19 -0.37 12.45
N VAL A 30 4.81 -0.89 11.39
CA VAL A 30 5.50 -2.19 11.42
C VAL A 30 6.80 -2.04 12.18
N ASN A 31 6.99 -2.84 13.24
CA ASN A 31 8.27 -2.96 13.93
C ASN A 31 9.21 -3.90 13.16
N PRO A 32 10.31 -3.42 12.54
CA PRO A 32 11.21 -4.25 11.74
C PRO A 32 11.96 -5.31 12.55
N ALA A 33 12.14 -5.08 13.86
CA ALA A 33 12.77 -6.00 14.79
C ALA A 33 11.74 -6.87 15.55
N GLY A 34 10.46 -6.70 15.24
CA GLY A 34 9.38 -7.49 15.84
C GLY A 34 9.42 -8.95 15.40
N PRO A 35 8.80 -9.86 16.19
CA PRO A 35 8.69 -11.26 15.79
C PRO A 35 7.92 -11.41 14.48
N THR A 36 8.35 -12.36 13.67
CA THR A 36 7.68 -12.79 12.44
C THR A 36 7.38 -14.29 12.49
N PHE A 37 6.71 -14.82 11.47
CA PHE A 37 6.32 -16.22 11.45
C PHE A 37 7.54 -17.16 11.26
N PRO A 38 7.49 -18.39 11.84
CA PRO A 38 8.57 -19.37 11.69
C PRO A 38 8.84 -19.72 10.22
N GLY A 39 10.11 -19.80 9.85
CA GLY A 39 10.51 -20.10 8.47
C GLY A 39 10.40 -18.93 7.49
N ASN A 40 10.11 -17.71 7.96
CA ASN A 40 10.21 -16.51 7.15
C ASN A 40 11.66 -16.35 6.65
N LYS A 41 11.82 -16.26 5.32
CA LYS A 41 13.11 -16.10 4.64
C LYS A 41 13.39 -14.65 4.23
N CYS A 42 12.45 -13.74 4.46
CA CYS A 42 12.53 -12.35 4.07
C CYS A 42 12.82 -11.47 5.30
N SER A 43 13.61 -10.41 5.11
CA SER A 43 13.76 -9.35 6.10
C SER A 43 12.47 -8.54 6.20
N VAL A 44 11.89 -8.41 7.40
CA VAL A 44 10.64 -7.68 7.64
C VAL A 44 10.78 -6.22 7.22
N GLY A 45 11.86 -5.56 7.65
CA GLY A 45 12.13 -4.16 7.34
C GLY A 45 12.35 -3.92 5.84
N GLU A 46 13.16 -4.77 5.20
CA GLU A 46 13.44 -4.66 3.76
C GLU A 46 12.18 -4.87 2.94
N THR A 47 11.40 -5.91 3.26
CA THR A 47 10.15 -6.22 2.54
C THR A 47 9.14 -5.10 2.72
N ALA A 48 8.97 -4.58 3.94
CA ALA A 48 8.09 -3.44 4.20
C ALA A 48 8.52 -2.19 3.42
N PHE A 49 9.83 -1.92 3.33
CA PHE A 49 10.37 -0.80 2.57
C PHE A 49 10.11 -0.94 1.06
N VAL A 50 10.31 -2.13 0.49
CA VAL A 50 10.01 -2.41 -0.93
C VAL A 50 8.53 -2.19 -1.23
N ILE A 51 7.64 -2.71 -0.36
CA ILE A 51 6.20 -2.49 -0.51
C ILE A 51 5.88 -1.00 -0.44
N LYS A 52 6.44 -0.27 0.55
CA LYS A 52 6.22 1.17 0.72
C LYS A 52 6.53 1.94 -0.56
N GLY A 53 7.65 1.66 -1.22
CA GLY A 53 8.03 2.33 -2.48
C GLY A 53 7.01 2.15 -3.62
N VAL A 54 6.45 0.94 -3.77
CA VAL A 54 5.39 0.69 -4.77
C VAL A 54 4.10 1.44 -4.43
N ILE A 55 3.72 1.45 -3.16
CA ILE A 55 2.49 2.10 -2.71
C ILE A 55 2.60 3.63 -2.79
N GLU A 56 3.75 4.22 -2.50
CA GLU A 56 4.00 5.66 -2.70
C GLU A 56 3.80 6.06 -4.17
N ALA A 57 4.33 5.26 -5.11
CA ALA A 57 4.09 5.46 -6.54
C ALA A 57 2.61 5.32 -6.91
N ALA A 58 1.91 4.34 -6.34
CA ALA A 58 0.47 4.14 -6.57
C ALA A 58 -0.37 5.31 -6.06
N VAL A 59 -0.05 5.89 -4.89
CA VAL A 59 -0.72 7.10 -4.38
C VAL A 59 -0.53 8.27 -5.34
N LEU A 60 0.69 8.48 -5.83
CA LEU A 60 0.97 9.56 -6.79
C LEU A 60 0.19 9.35 -8.09
N ALA A 61 0.22 8.13 -8.65
CA ALA A 61 -0.50 7.79 -9.86
C ALA A 61 -2.02 7.99 -9.71
N GLY A 62 -2.62 7.51 -8.62
CA GLY A 62 -4.04 7.70 -8.32
C GLY A 62 -4.42 9.18 -8.21
N LYS A 63 -3.60 10.00 -7.54
CA LYS A 63 -3.82 11.46 -7.45
C LYS A 63 -3.78 12.14 -8.80
N ILE A 64 -2.94 11.69 -9.74
CA ILE A 64 -2.83 12.27 -11.08
C ILE A 64 -4.01 11.84 -11.95
N LEU A 65 -4.28 10.53 -12.02
CA LEU A 65 -5.27 9.96 -12.92
C LEU A 65 -6.70 10.35 -12.49
N HIS A 66 -7.04 10.24 -11.20
CA HIS A 66 -8.36 10.61 -10.71
C HIS A 66 -8.63 12.12 -10.80
N LYS A 67 -7.60 12.98 -10.76
CA LYS A 67 -7.77 14.42 -11.01
C LYS A 67 -8.04 14.72 -12.48
N ARG A 68 -7.39 13.99 -13.39
CA ARG A 68 -7.58 14.17 -14.84
C ARG A 68 -9.02 13.82 -15.26
N ASP A 69 -9.63 12.83 -14.62
CA ASP A 69 -10.99 12.39 -14.94
C ASP A 69 -12.08 13.38 -14.48
N ILE A 70 -11.79 14.28 -13.53
CA ILE A 70 -12.69 15.39 -13.12
C ILE A 70 -12.62 16.58 -14.11
N GLY A 71 -11.57 16.63 -14.94
CA GLY A 71 -11.32 17.71 -15.89
C GLY A 71 -11.81 17.45 -17.32
N GLN A 72 -12.55 16.36 -17.56
CA GLN A 72 -13.28 16.08 -18.80
C GLN A 72 -14.79 16.27 -18.58
#